data_AF-A0AA88V2S2-F1
#
_entry.id   AF-A0AA88V2S2-F1
#
_cell.length_a   1.000
_cell.length_b   1.000
_cell.length_c   1.000
_cell.angle_alpha   90.00
_cell.angle_beta   90.00
_cell.angle_gamma   90.00
#
_symmetry.space_group_name_H-M   'P 1'
#
loop_
_entity.id
_entity.type
_entity.pdbx_description
1 polymer ?
#
loop_
_entity_poly.entity_id
_entity_poly.type
_entity_poly.pdbx_seq_one_letter_code
_entity_poly.pdbx_strand_id
1 'polypeptide(L)'
;MAVGFAVGVLGVLILSHAAYSTIQYRTLLKITEEEFSGPPINVVFELLLGLVLCMWAALAVPGKVVSLPSNLDFMIFNHRGKAFPLECTLKSK
;
A
#
# COMPACT_ATOMS: atom_id res chain seq x y z
N MET A 1 -13.71 -3.39 -0.62
CA MET A 1 -13.17 -4.72 -0.97
C MET A 1 -13.19 -4.97 -2.47
N ALA A 2 -14.35 -5.24 -3.10
CA ALA A 2 -14.42 -5.62 -4.52
C ALA A 2 -13.82 -4.60 -5.50
N VAL A 3 -14.09 -3.30 -5.29
CA VAL A 3 -13.54 -2.23 -6.15
C VAL A 3 -12.01 -2.15 -6.04
N GLY A 4 -11.46 -2.18 -4.82
CA GLY A 4 -10.01 -2.15 -4.61
C GLY A 4 -9.30 -3.35 -5.26
N PHE A 5 -9.92 -4.53 -5.19
CA PHE A 5 -9.40 -5.73 -5.86
C PHE A 5 -9.43 -5.58 -7.39
N ALA A 6 -10.54 -5.12 -7.97
CA ALA A 6 -10.64 -4.89 -9.41
C ALA A 6 -9.62 -3.85 -9.91
N VAL A 7 -9.44 -2.75 -9.17
CA VAL A 7 -8.41 -1.75 -9.45
C VAL A 7 -7.00 -2.36 -9.38
N GLY A 8 -6.75 -3.26 -8.42
CA GLY A 8 -5.48 -3.98 -8.34
C GLY A 8 -5.22 -4.87 -9.55
N VAL A 9 -6.22 -5.62 -10.02
CA VAL A 9 -6.11 -6.44 -11.25
C VAL A 9 -5.79 -5.56 -12.46
N LEU A 10 -6.49 -4.43 -12.63
CA LEU A 10 -6.21 -3.48 -13.70
C LEU A 10 -4.81 -2.89 -13.60
N GLY A 11 -4.36 -2.52 -12.39
CA GLY A 11 -3.01 -2.03 -12.16
C GLY A 11 -1.93 -3.03 -12.58
N VAL A 12 -2.10 -4.31 -12.23
CA VAL A 12 -1.18 -5.39 -12.64
C VAL A 12 -1.18 -5.56 -14.16
N LEU A 13 -2.33 -5.52 -14.82
CA LEU A 13 -2.41 -5.61 -16.28
C LEU A 13 -1.68 -4.45 -16.97
N ILE A 14 -1.82 -3.22 -16.46
CA ILE A 14 -1.10 -2.05 -16.98
C ILE A 14 0.41 -2.21 -16.78
N LEU A 15 0.85 -2.69 -15.61
CA LEU A 15 2.27 -2.97 -15.37
C LEU A 15 2.83 -4.06 -16.32
N SER A 16 2.05 -5.12 -16.57
CA SER A 16 2.42 -6.14 -17.54
C SER A 16 2.52 -5.58 -18.96
N HIS A 17 1.60 -4.68 -19.34
CA HIS A 17 1.64 -4.01 -20.64
C HIS A 17 2.88 -3.12 -20.77
N ALA A 18 3.18 -2.27 -19.79
CA ALA A 18 4.39 -1.44 -19.78
C ALA A 18 5.69 -2.27 -19.85
N ALA A 19 5.72 -3.42 -19.15
CA ALA A 19 6.84 -4.36 -19.23
C ALA A 19 7.00 -4.96 -20.63
N TYR A 20 5.90 -5.41 -21.24
CA TYR A 20 5.90 -5.93 -22.60
C TYR A 20 6.36 -4.88 -23.62
N SER A 21 5.82 -3.66 -23.56
CA SER A 21 6.21 -2.56 -24.44
C SER A 21 7.70 -2.23 -24.33
N THR A 22 8.27 -2.27 -23.13
CA THR A 22 9.71 -2.04 -22.93
C THR A 22 10.56 -3.16 -23.55
N ILE A 23 10.14 -4.42 -23.40
CA ILE A 23 10.83 -5.58 -24.00
C ILE A 23 10.77 -5.51 -25.53
N GLN A 24 9.61 -5.19 -26.09
CA GLN A 24 9.43 -5.04 -27.53
C GLN A 24 10.28 -3.89 -28.07
N TYR A 25 10.24 -2.71 -27.43
CA TYR A 25 11.06 -1.56 -27.81
C TYR A 25 12.57 -1.89 -27.77
N ARG A 26 13.03 -2.58 -26.73
CA ARG A 26 14.42 -3.01 -26.62
C ARG A 26 14.79 -4.04 -27.70
N THR A 27 13.84 -4.84 -28.16
CA THR A 27 14.04 -5.79 -29.26
C THR A 27 14.14 -5.04 -30.60
N LEU A 28 13.33 -4.02 -30.81
CA LEU A 28 13.41 -3.17 -32.00
C LEU A 28 14.76 -2.46 -32.09
N LEU A 29 15.24 -1.86 -31.00
CA LEU A 29 16.55 -1.19 -30.96
C LEU A 29 17.71 -2.12 -31.33
N LYS A 30 17.64 -3.40 -30.94
CA LYS A 30 18.66 -4.40 -31.34
C LYS A 30 18.66 -4.67 -32.84
N ILE A 31 17.50 -4.56 -33.49
CA ILE A 31 17.36 -4.78 -34.94
C ILE A 31 17.82 -3.53 -35.72
N THR A 32 17.58 -2.34 -35.16
CA THR A 32 17.97 -1.06 -35.78
C THR A 32 19.39 -0.63 -35.41
N GLU A 33 20.13 -1.44 -34.66
CA GLU A 33 21.49 -1.16 -34.17
C GLU A 33 21.62 0.15 -33.38
N GLU A 34 20.53 0.59 -32.74
CA GLU A 34 20.52 1.79 -31.90
C GLU A 34 20.75 1.46 -30.42
N GLU A 35 21.43 2.37 -29.71
CA GLU A 35 21.73 2.19 -28.29
C GLU A 35 20.50 2.45 -27.40
N PHE A 36 20.27 1.56 -26.43
CA PHE A 36 19.18 1.72 -25.48
C PHE A 36 19.49 2.82 -24.45
N SER A 37 18.93 4.01 -24.66
CA SER A 37 19.00 5.12 -23.70
C SER A 37 17.95 5.03 -22.58
N GLY A 38 16.85 4.32 -22.82
CA GLY A 38 15.75 4.17 -21.87
C GLY A 38 14.40 3.90 -22.55
N PRO A 39 13.34 3.56 -21.81
CA PRO A 39 12.01 3.37 -22.36
C PRO A 39 11.42 4.70 -22.87
N PRO A 40 10.55 4.65 -23.89
CA PRO A 40 9.79 5.82 -24.35
C PRO A 40 8.98 6.46 -23.22
N ILE A 41 8.85 7.80 -23.24
CA ILE A 41 8.22 8.56 -22.14
C ILE A 41 6.76 8.17 -21.88
N ASN A 42 6.01 7.77 -22.91
CA ASN A 42 4.66 7.24 -22.78
C ASN A 42 4.61 5.95 -21.95
N VAL A 43 5.57 5.05 -22.13
CA VAL A 43 5.68 3.81 -21.33
C VAL A 43 6.05 4.13 -19.89
N VAL A 44 6.85 5.16 -19.65
CA VAL A 44 7.17 5.63 -18.29
C VAL A 44 5.91 6.13 -17.56
N PHE A 45 5.07 6.93 -18.23
CA PHE A 45 3.79 7.36 -17.65
C PHE A 45 2.85 6.18 -17.39
N GLU A 46 2.78 5.21 -18.30
CA GLU A 46 1.98 4.00 -18.13
C GLU A 46 2.45 3.16 -16.93
N LEU A 47 3.77 2.99 -16.78
CA LEU A 47 4.39 2.32 -15.63
C LEU A 47 4.05 3.03 -14.31
N LEU A 48 4.18 4.36 -14.26
CA LEU A 48 3.88 5.15 -13.08
C LEU A 48 2.39 5.06 -12.71
N LEU A 49 1.50 5.10 -13.69
CA LEU A 49 0.06 4.94 -13.48
C LEU A 49 -0.26 3.54 -12.92
N GLY A 50 0.28 2.49 -13.53
CA GLY A 50 0.11 1.11 -13.05
C GLY A 50 0.62 0.93 -11.61
N LEU A 51 1.77 1.53 -11.28
CA LEU A 51 2.34 1.49 -9.94
C LEU A 51 1.44 2.17 -8.91
N VAL A 52 0.94 3.37 -9.20
CA VAL A 52 0.04 4.11 -8.30
C VAL A 52 -1.25 3.34 -8.06
N LEU A 53 -1.85 2.75 -9.10
CA LEU A 53 -3.06 1.94 -8.96
C LEU A 53 -2.82 0.68 -8.11
N CYS A 54 -1.69 0.00 -8.30
CA CYS A 54 -1.31 -1.15 -7.47
C CYS A 54 -1.07 -0.76 -6.01
N MET A 55 -0.37 0.34 -5.74
CA MET A 55 -0.16 0.83 -4.37
C MET A 55 -1.49 1.21 -3.70
N TRP A 56 -2.37 1.89 -4.42
CA TRP A 56 -3.71 2.20 -3.92
C TRP A 56 -4.50 0.94 -3.57
N ALA A 57 -4.52 -0.04 -4.48
CA ALA A 57 -5.19 -1.31 -4.23
C ALA A 57 -4.59 -2.07 -3.03
N ALA A 58 -3.26 -2.08 -2.89
CA ALA A 58 -2.56 -2.71 -1.77
C ALA A 58 -2.90 -2.08 -0.41
N LEU A 59 -3.30 -0.80 -0.37
CA LEU A 59 -3.77 -0.13 0.84
C LEU A 59 -5.29 -0.30 1.05
N ALA A 60 -6.07 -0.36 -0.02
CA ALA A 60 -7.53 -0.39 0.05
C ALA A 60 -8.14 -1.80 0.20
N VAL A 61 -7.40 -2.86 -0.15
CA VAL A 61 -7.86 -4.25 -0.07
C VAL A 61 -7.68 -4.87 1.32
N PRO A 62 -6.57 -4.66 2.05
CA PRO A 62 -6.42 -5.20 3.40
C PRO A 62 -7.52 -4.69 4.34
N GLY A 63 -7.88 -5.53 5.31
CA GLY A 63 -8.87 -5.21 6.33
C GLY A 63 -8.40 -4.10 7.28
N LYS A 64 -9.33 -3.62 8.12
CA LYS A 64 -9.03 -2.61 9.14
C LYS A 64 -8.13 -3.20 10.21
N VAL A 65 -7.19 -2.41 10.70
CA VAL A 65 -6.46 -2.73 11.93
C VAL A 65 -7.46 -2.83 13.08
N VAL A 66 -7.48 -3.97 13.77
CA VAL A 66 -8.37 -4.21 14.89
C VAL A 66 -7.65 -3.81 16.18
N SER A 67 -8.31 -3.02 17.02
CA SER A 67 -7.82 -2.74 18.38
C SER A 67 -8.01 -3.97 19.24
N LEU A 68 -6.97 -4.40 19.95
CA LEU A 68 -7.11 -5.47 20.94
C LEU A 68 -7.97 -4.96 22.10
N PRO A 69 -8.91 -5.78 22.61
CA PRO A 69 -9.67 -5.42 23.80
C PRO A 69 -8.73 -5.25 24.98
N SER A 70 -9.05 -4.32 25.88
CA SER A 70 -8.32 -4.14 27.14
C SER A 70 -8.36 -5.45 27.93
N ASN A 71 -7.19 -5.96 28.32
CA ASN A 71 -7.11 -7.19 29.10
C ASN A 71 -7.35 -6.88 30.59
N LEU A 72 -8.64 -6.71 30.93
CA LEU A 72 -9.08 -6.34 32.28
C LEU A 72 -8.87 -7.48 33.29
N ASP A 73 -8.81 -8.73 32.83
CA ASP A 73 -8.66 -9.92 33.69
C ASP A 73 -7.26 -10.02 34.34
N PHE A 74 -6.22 -9.43 33.74
CA PHE A 74 -4.88 -9.36 34.33
C PHE A 74 -4.59 -8.08 35.11
N MET A 75 -5.61 -7.25 35.38
CA MET A 75 -5.41 -5.98 36.09
C MET A 75 -5.23 -6.20 37.60
N ILE A 76 -3.99 -6.16 38.07
CA ILE A 76 -3.65 -6.30 39.50
C ILE A 76 -3.75 -4.93 40.19
N PHE A 77 -4.77 -4.76 41.03
CA PHE A 77 -4.99 -3.52 41.80
C PHE A 77 -4.10 -3.38 43.05
N ASN A 78 -3.23 -4.36 43.33
CA ASN A 78 -2.27 -4.30 44.43
C ASN A 78 -0.96 -3.62 43.99
N HIS A 79 -1.06 -2.38 43.51
CA HIS A 79 0.09 -1.55 43.15
C HIS A 79 0.16 -0.32 44.05
N ARG A 80 1.38 0.22 44.25
CA ARG A 80 1.65 1.36 45.14
C ARG A 80 0.88 2.64 44.81
N GLY A 81 0.35 2.77 43.59
CA GLY A 81 -0.49 3.90 43.16
C GLY A 81 -1.84 4.01 43.89
N LYS A 82 -2.32 2.92 44.51
CA LYS A 82 -3.54 2.94 45.34
C LYS A 82 -3.40 3.76 46.63
N ALA A 83 -2.17 4.00 47.10
CA ALA A 83 -1.92 4.73 48.33
C ALA A 83 -2.14 6.26 48.20
N PHE A 84 -2.20 6.77 46.97
CA PHE A 84 -2.41 8.19 46.69
C PHE A 84 -3.72 8.38 45.94
N PRO A 85 -4.76 8.99 46.53
CA PRO A 85 -5.95 9.38 45.77
C PRO A 85 -5.55 10.48 44.79
N LEU A 86 -5.41 10.14 43.51
CA LEU A 86 -5.36 11.12 42.43
C LEU A 86 -6.80 11.57 42.18
N GLU A 87 -7.18 12.71 42.78
CA GLU A 87 -8.37 13.50 42.46
C GLU A 87 -8.26 14.06 41.02
N CYS A 88 -8.19 13.18 40.01
CA CYS A 88 -8.22 13.59 38.61
C CYS A 88 -9.65 13.43 38.12
N THR A 89 -10.48 14.44 38.37
CA THR A 89 -11.83 14.56 37.81
C THR A 89 -11.76 14.74 36.30
N LEU A 90 -11.47 13.67 35.55
CA LEU A 90 -11.64 13.67 34.09
C LEU A 90 -13.14 13.62 33.79
N LYS A 91 -13.70 14.81 33.62
CA LYS A 91 -15.05 15.01 33.10
C LYS A 91 -15.05 14.56 31.64
N SER A 92 -15.41 13.29 31.40
CA SER A 92 -15.69 12.78 30.06
C SER A 92 -16.91 13.53 29.51
N LYS A 93 -16.75 14.20 28.37
CA LYS A 93 -17.82 14.80 27.57
C LYS A 93 -18.02 13.98 26.32
#